data_AF-A0A497RJX0-F1
#
_entry.id   AF-A0A497RJX0-F1
#
_cell.length_a   1.000
_cell.length_b   1.000
_cell.length_c   1.000
_cell.angle_alpha   90.00
_cell.angle_beta   90.00
_cell.angle_gamma   90.00
#
_symmetry.space_group_name_H-M   'P 1'
#
loop_
_entity.id
_entity.type
_entity.pdbx_description
1 polymer ?
#
loop_
_entity_poly.entity_id
_entity_poly.type
_entity_poly.pdbx_seq_one_letter_code
_entity_poly.pdbx_strand_id
1 'polypeptide(L)' 'MVYAEVVKVIGRTGIYGEVMQVMCKILEGYNKGRVIRRNVRTPVREGDILNLKETEREARPLNK' A
#
# COMPACT_ATOMS: atom_id res chain seq x y z
N MET A 1 3.41 14.42 -2.21
CA MET A 1 4.28 13.27 -2.51
C MET A 1 4.87 12.82 -1.20
N VAL A 2 4.64 11.57 -0.84
CA VAL A 2 4.98 11.03 0.47
C VAL A 2 5.56 9.64 0.23
N TYR A 3 6.72 9.37 0.81
CA TYR A 3 7.32 8.05 0.75
C TYR A 3 6.71 7.15 1.82
N ALA A 4 6.40 5.91 1.43
CA ALA A 4 5.89 4.89 2.33
C ALA A 4 6.63 3.58 2.09
N GLU A 5 7.01 2.91 3.16
CA GLU A 5 7.69 1.62 3.13
C GLU A 5 6.66 0.49 3.19
N VAL A 6 6.78 -0.51 2.32
CA VAL A 6 5.92 -1.70 2.35
C VAL A 6 6.28 -2.54 3.57
N VAL A 7 5.35 -2.64 4.52
CA VAL A 7 5.52 -3.45 5.73
C VAL A 7 5.08 -4.89 5.48
N LYS A 8 3.97 -5.07 4.76
CA LYS A 8 3.39 -6.40 4.52
C LYS A 8 2.61 -6.46 3.23
N VAL A 9 2.73 -7.57 2.51
CA VAL A 9 1.88 -7.88 1.37
C VAL A 9 0.64 -8.67 1.86
N ILE A 10 -0.57 -8.19 1.58
CA ILE A 10 -1.81 -8.87 1.99
C ILE A 10 -2.13 -9.99 1.02
N GLY A 11 -2.09 -9.72 -0.29
CA GLY A 11 -2.44 -10.69 -1.32
C GLY A 11 -2.77 -10.05 -2.66
N ARG A 12 -3.15 -10.86 -3.64
CA ARG A 12 -3.63 -10.40 -4.95
C ARG A 12 -5.14 -10.19 -4.92
N THR A 13 -5.61 -9.14 -5.58
CA THR A 13 -7.00 -8.71 -5.73
C THR A 13 -7.26 -8.30 -7.18
N GLY A 14 -8.53 -8.15 -7.55
CA GLY A 14 -8.98 -7.91 -8.92
C GLY A 14 -9.37 -9.21 -9.64
N ILE A 15 -10.24 -9.09 -10.65
CA ILE A 15 -10.86 -10.21 -11.37
C ILE A 15 -9.79 -11.14 -11.98
N TYR A 16 -8.66 -10.57 -12.43
CA TYR A 16 -7.55 -11.31 -13.02
C TYR A 16 -6.31 -11.43 -12.12
N GLY A 17 -6.40 -11.01 -10.85
CA GLY A 17 -5.25 -11.01 -9.93
C GLY A 17 -4.14 -10.02 -10.31
N GLU A 18 -4.47 -9.00 -11.10
CA GLU A 18 -3.57 -7.97 -11.64
C GLU A 18 -3.17 -6.90 -10.61
N VAL A 19 -3.79 -6.90 -9.43
CA VAL A 19 -3.52 -5.94 -8.36
C VAL A 19 -3.06 -6.68 -7.13
N MET A 20 -2.02 -6.20 -6.46
CA MET A 20 -1.66 -6.62 -5.10
C MET A 20 -2.10 -5.57 -4.09
N GLN A 21 -2.74 -6.03 -3.02
CA GLN A 21 -3.02 -5.20 -1.88
C GLN A 21 -1.87 -5.32 -0.89
N VAL A 22 -1.29 -4.18 -0.50
CA VAL A 22 -0.17 -4.08 0.42
C VAL A 22 -0.46 -3.12 1.55
N MET A 23 0.16 -3.34 2.69
CA MET A 23 0.24 -2.40 3.80
C MET A 23 1.57 -1.70 3.74
N CYS A 24 1.53 -0.37 3.64
CA CYS A 24 2.70 0.47 3.68
C CYS A 24 2.61 1.48 4.82
N LYS A 25 3.76 1.75 5.45
CA LYS A 25 3.92 2.71 6.53
C LYS A 25 4.52 3.99 5.98
N ILE A 26 3.86 5.11 6.26
CA ILE A 26 4.30 6.42 5.79
C ILE A 26 5.59 6.82 6.54
N LEU A 27 6.65 7.14 5.80
CA LEU A 27 7.95 7.51 6.36
C LEU A 27 8.06 9.02 6.65
N GLU A 28 7.37 9.85 5.88
CA GLU A 28 7.52 11.30 5.90
C GLU A 28 6.18 12.06 5.87
N GLY A 29 6.18 13.35 6.19
CA GLY A 29 5.00 14.20 6.16
C GLY A 29 4.10 14.12 7.41
N TYR A 30 2.90 14.72 7.31
CA TYR A 30 1.96 14.88 8.43
C TYR A 30 1.48 13.55 9.03
N ASN A 31 1.36 12.51 8.21
CA ASN A 31 0.89 11.18 8.61
C ASN A 31 2.02 10.19 8.92
N LYS A 32 3.21 10.69 9.28
CA LYS A 32 4.38 9.85 9.58
C LYS A 32 4.04 8.76 10.60
N GLY A 33 4.38 7.52 10.27
CA GLY A 33 4.14 6.34 11.13
C GLY A 33 2.77 5.67 10.95
N ARG A 34 1.83 6.29 10.23
CA ARG A 34 0.54 5.67 9.91
C ARG A 34 0.72 4.55 8.88
N VAL A 35 0.09 3.41 9.15
CA VAL A 35 0.02 2.28 8.21
C VAL A 35 -1.27 2.38 7.42
N ILE A 36 -1.16 2.32 6.10
CA ILE A 36 -2.30 2.39 5.18
C ILE A 36 -2.27 1.23 4.19
N ARG A 37 -3.45 0.87 3.68
CA ARG A 37 -3.57 -0.15 2.63
C ARG A 37 -3.58 0.48 1.26
N ARG A 38 -2.76 -0.06 0.35
CA ARG A 38 -2.65 0.39 -1.03
C ARG A 38 -2.72 -0.74 -2.02
N ASN A 39 -3.33 -0.42 -3.16
CA ASN A 39 -3.40 -1.29 -4.32
C ASN A 39 -2.23 -0.94 -5.23
N VAL A 40 -1.42 -1.94 -5.56
CA VAL A 40 -0.24 -1.81 -6.41
C VAL A 40 -0.37 -2.82 -7.54
N ARG A 41 -0.23 -2.37 -8.79
CA ARG A 41 -0.32 -3.26 -9.97
C ARG A 41 0.96 -4.03 -10.25
N THR A 42 2.09 -3.52 -9.77
CA THR A 42 3.39 -4.18 -9.91
C THR A 42 3.60 -5.16 -8.76
N PRO A 43 4.30 -6.29 -8.97
CA PRO A 43 4.81 -7.08 -7.87
C PRO A 43 5.71 -6.22 -7.00
N VAL A 44 5.48 -6.26 -5.69
CA VAL A 44 6.27 -5.57 -4.66
C VAL A 44 6.55 -6.52 -3.52
N ARG A 45 7.60 -6.23 -2.76
CA ARG A 45 8.07 -7.02 -1.62
C ARG A 45 8.08 -6.17 -0.36
N GLU A 46 8.18 -6.84 0.78
CA GLU A 46 8.38 -6.18 2.06
C GLU A 46 9.72 -5.42 2.03
N GLY A 47 9.72 -4.17 2.49
CA GLY A 47 10.85 -3.23 2.44
C GLY A 47 10.91 -2.33 1.19
N ASP A 48 10.05 -2.54 0.18
CA ASP A 48 10.00 -1.63 -0.97
C ASP A 48 9.47 -0.23 -0.58
N ILE A 49 9.97 0.81 -1.25
CA ILE A 49 9.51 2.19 -1.04
C ILE A 49 8.54 2.59 -2.15
N LEU A 50 7.34 3.00 -1.75
CA LEU A 50 6.29 3.51 -2.62
C LEU A 50 6.21 5.04 -2.50
N ASN A 51 6.08 5.71 -3.64
CA ASN A 51 5.75 7.13 -3.68
C ASN A 51 4.23 7.31 -3.82
N LEU A 52 3.61 7.87 -2.79
CA LEU A 52 2.18 8.13 -2.73
C LEU A 52 1.89 9.60 -3.01
N LYS A 53 0.99 9.87 -3.96
CA LYS A 53 0.47 11.23 -4.19
C LYS A 53 -0.44 11.68 -3.06
N GLU A 54 -1.29 10.79 -2.54
CA GLU A 54 -2.27 11.06 -1.48
C GLU A 54 -2.31 9.92 -0.46
N THR A 55 -2.31 10.28 0.83
CA THR A 55 -2.33 9.34 1.97
C THR A 55 -3.70 9.14 2.60
N GLU A 56 -4.74 9.87 2.16
CA GLU A 56 -6.07 9.89 2.80
C GLU A 56 -7.00 8.76 2.36
N ARG A 57 -6.84 8.24 1.13
CA ARG A 57 -7.64 7.10 0.67
C ARG A 57 -7.09 5.78 1.19
N GLU A 58 -7.95 4.88 1.64
CA GLU A 58 -7.56 3.51 1.97
C GLU A 58 -8.31 2.56 1.04
N ALA A 59 -7.60 1.56 0.51
CA ALA A 59 -8.26 0.49 -0.24
C ALA A 59 -9.19 -0.28 0.70
N ARG A 60 -10.42 -0.55 0.24
CA ARG A 60 -11.37 -1.37 1.01
C ARG A 60 -10.72 -2.71 1.38
N PRO A 61 -10.96 -3.24 2.59
CA PRO A 61 -10.49 -4.57 2.94
C PRO A 61 -11.07 -5.59 1.96
N LEU A 62 -10.27 -6.60 1.61
CA LEU A 62 -10.77 -7.84 1.04
C LEU A 62 -11.70 -8.46 2.10
N ASN A 63 -13.01 -8.39 1.89
CA ASN A 63 -13.96 -9.15 2.70
C ASN A 63 -13.91 -10.60 2.21
N LYS A 64 -13.77 -11.53 3.14
CA LYS A 64 -13.76 -12.97 2.87
C LYS A 64 -15.15 -13.48 2.52
#